data_AF-A0A444XJ81-F1
#
_entry.id   AF-A0A444XJ81-F1
#
_cell.length_a   1.000
_cell.length_b   1.000
_cell.length_c   1.000
_cell.angle_alpha   90.00
_cell.angle_beta   90.00
_cell.angle_gamma   90.00
#
_symmetry.space_group_name_H-M   'P 1'
#
loop_
_entity.id
_entity.type
_entity.pdbx_description
1 polymer ?
#
loop_
_entity_poly.entity_id
_entity_poly.type
_entity_poly.pdbx_seq_one_letter_code
_entity_poly.pdbx_strand_id
1 'polypeptide(L)'
;MFHLPIGECAVILEDVALILGLPTDGLPVIGMTMSSFEALDAECLIQFGVAPRKSDCRGSCIKLTWLRDLKENLELTDDISIQRYVRCHIMLLIGTILFGDKSGAGVHWKFLPLLRDFVSIGQYSWGAACLAYLYRALCRASRYNCKEIDGPLTLLLYWAWIRLPYLSPLPREPRSFSLANRWRNWERGDRRYRYLKLAHFRKAFDEFVWVAYAVDRVDPNIIPPEIYMQSVVWSATVPLVSFECIEWHATDRFR
;
A
#
# COMPACT_ATOMS: atom_id res chain seq x y z
N MET A 1 -15.69 11.76 -0.30
CA MET A 1 -15.43 10.35 -0.63
C MET A 1 -15.52 10.19 -2.14
N PHE A 2 -14.59 9.46 -2.77
CA PHE A 2 -14.66 9.14 -4.19
C PHE A 2 -15.66 8.02 -4.36
N HIS A 3 -16.55 8.19 -5.33
CA HIS A 3 -17.57 7.20 -5.65
C HIS A 3 -17.33 6.79 -7.10
N LEU A 4 -17.17 5.49 -7.34
CA LEU A 4 -17.46 4.96 -8.67
C LEU A 4 -18.95 5.18 -8.92
N PRO A 5 -19.38 5.45 -10.17
CA PRO A 5 -20.78 5.80 -10.50
C PRO A 5 -21.82 4.74 -10.13
N ILE A 6 -21.39 3.58 -9.61
CA ILE A 6 -22.25 2.49 -9.12
C ILE A 6 -22.45 2.54 -7.60
N GLY A 7 -21.74 3.36 -6.83
CA GLY A 7 -22.03 3.55 -5.39
C GLY A 7 -21.81 2.33 -4.48
N GLU A 8 -21.69 1.11 -5.03
CA GLU A 8 -21.69 -0.18 -4.34
C GLU A 8 -20.31 -0.86 -4.31
N CYS A 9 -19.28 -0.24 -4.88
CA CYS A 9 -17.97 -0.88 -5.04
C CYS A 9 -16.83 0.05 -4.61
N ALA A 10 -16.15 -0.32 -3.53
CA ALA A 10 -14.96 0.34 -3.02
C ALA A 10 -13.95 -0.70 -2.53
N VAL A 11 -12.67 -0.34 -2.52
CA VAL A 11 -11.64 -1.12 -1.82
C VAL A 11 -11.95 -1.06 -0.32
N ILE A 12 -11.94 -2.19 0.37
CA ILE A 12 -12.19 -2.29 1.82
C ILE A 12 -11.01 -2.89 2.57
N LEU A 13 -11.05 -2.91 3.91
CA LEU A 13 -9.99 -3.49 4.73
C LEU A 13 -9.71 -4.96 4.40
N GLU A 14 -10.74 -5.77 4.10
CA GLU A 14 -10.56 -7.15 3.62
C GLU A 14 -9.67 -7.20 2.37
N ASP A 15 -9.90 -6.30 1.41
CA ASP A 15 -9.07 -6.23 0.20
C ASP A 15 -7.61 -5.90 0.55
N VAL A 16 -7.37 -4.97 1.47
CA VAL A 16 -6.00 -4.60 1.85
C VAL A 16 -5.28 -5.74 2.54
N ALA A 17 -5.96 -6.40 3.47
CA ALA A 17 -5.43 -7.54 4.21
C ALA A 17 -5.07 -8.70 3.28
N LEU A 18 -5.95 -9.05 2.33
CA LEU A 18 -5.72 -10.18 1.45
C LEU A 18 -4.76 -9.86 0.29
N ILE A 19 -4.90 -8.67 -0.32
CA ILE A 19 -4.09 -8.27 -1.48
C ILE A 19 -2.66 -7.98 -1.09
N LEU A 20 -2.45 -7.21 -0.02
CA LEU A 20 -1.11 -6.79 0.38
C LEU A 20 -0.54 -7.61 1.53
N GLY A 21 -1.36 -8.35 2.28
CA GLY A 21 -0.90 -9.07 3.47
C GLY A 21 -0.58 -8.16 4.64
N LEU A 22 -1.21 -6.98 4.72
CA LEU A 22 -0.93 -5.98 5.74
C LEU A 22 -1.88 -6.07 6.93
N PRO A 23 -1.41 -5.77 8.16
CA PRO A 23 -2.27 -5.64 9.31
C PRO A 23 -3.26 -4.47 9.14
N THR A 24 -4.54 -4.76 9.28
CA THR A 24 -5.68 -3.84 9.25
C THR A 24 -6.19 -3.43 10.63
N ASP A 25 -5.71 -4.10 11.68
CA ASP A 25 -5.95 -3.74 13.07
C ASP A 25 -4.63 -3.39 13.79
N GLY A 26 -4.72 -2.70 14.93
CA GLY A 26 -3.58 -2.30 15.74
C GLY A 26 -3.43 -0.78 15.89
N LEU A 27 -2.20 -0.34 16.18
CA LEU A 27 -1.90 1.05 16.47
C LEU A 27 -2.10 1.93 15.22
N PRO A 28 -2.70 3.13 15.35
CA PRO A 28 -2.81 4.04 14.23
C PRO A 28 -1.42 4.48 13.74
N VAL A 29 -1.25 4.63 12.43
CA VAL A 29 0.00 5.11 11.82
C VAL A 29 0.06 6.64 12.01
N ILE A 30 0.53 7.04 13.18
CA ILE A 30 0.71 8.44 13.59
C ILE A 30 2.06 8.59 14.29
N GLY A 31 2.64 9.78 14.23
CA GLY A 31 3.89 10.05 14.92
C GLY A 31 4.25 11.52 14.89
N MET A 32 5.23 11.89 15.70
CA MET A 32 5.82 13.23 15.65
C MET A 32 6.55 13.40 14.31
N THR A 33 6.14 14.40 13.54
CA THR A 33 6.85 14.77 12.31
C THR A 33 8.15 15.46 12.68
N MET A 34 9.25 14.97 12.13
CA MET A 34 10.57 15.59 12.31
C MET A 34 10.59 16.99 11.69
N SER A 35 11.04 17.97 12.45
CA SER A 35 10.97 19.39 12.10
C SER A 35 12.17 19.91 11.30
N SER A 36 13.29 19.18 11.26
CA SER A 36 14.51 19.65 10.60
C SER A 36 15.31 18.51 9.93
N PHE A 37 16.24 18.91 9.05
CA PHE A 37 17.18 18.00 8.40
C PHE A 37 18.18 17.40 9.40
N GLU A 38 18.58 18.15 10.42
CA GLU A 38 19.51 17.68 11.46
C GLU A 38 18.86 16.57 12.30
N ALA A 39 17.57 16.71 12.59
CA ALA A 39 16.82 15.64 13.25
C ALA A 39 16.80 14.40 12.34
N LEU A 40 16.46 14.56 11.06
CA LEU A 40 16.45 13.47 10.07
C LEU A 40 17.78 12.72 10.03
N ASP A 41 18.89 13.48 9.94
CA ASP A 41 20.25 12.96 9.87
C ASP A 41 20.55 12.05 11.07
N ALA A 42 20.29 12.57 12.29
CA ALA A 42 20.46 11.81 13.51
C ALA A 42 19.61 10.52 13.55
N GLU A 43 18.35 10.57 13.13
CA GLU A 43 17.49 9.39 13.09
C GLU A 43 17.97 8.35 12.06
N CYS A 44 18.45 8.80 10.90
CA CYS A 44 19.02 7.91 9.89
C CYS A 44 20.32 7.25 10.39
N LEU A 45 21.19 7.99 11.08
CA LEU A 45 22.38 7.41 11.71
C LEU A 45 22.02 6.32 12.73
N ILE A 46 21.01 6.55 13.55
CA ILE A 46 20.54 5.56 14.54
C ILE A 46 19.97 4.32 13.84
N GLN A 47 19.07 4.51 12.87
CA GLN A 47 18.31 3.40 12.30
C GLN A 47 19.03 2.65 11.19
N PHE A 48 19.89 3.33 10.43
CA PHE A 48 20.59 2.79 9.26
C PHE A 48 22.11 2.74 9.42
N GLY A 49 22.67 3.44 10.41
CA GLY A 49 24.13 3.61 10.56
C GLY A 49 24.74 4.66 9.63
N VAL A 50 23.97 5.18 8.67
CA VAL A 50 24.39 6.17 7.67
C VAL A 50 23.26 7.15 7.42
N ALA A 51 23.59 8.43 7.28
CA ALA A 51 22.64 9.48 6.95
C ALA A 51 22.70 9.90 5.47
N PRO A 52 21.55 10.28 4.88
CA PRO A 52 21.51 10.86 3.53
C PRO A 52 22.16 12.24 3.50
N ARG A 53 22.78 12.61 2.38
CA ARG A 53 23.22 13.99 2.17
C ARG A 53 22.01 14.87 1.85
N LYS A 54 22.18 16.20 1.94
CA LYS A 54 21.15 17.15 1.46
C LYS A 54 20.75 16.91 0.00
N SER A 55 21.69 16.49 -0.85
CA SER A 55 21.43 16.10 -2.24
C SER A 55 20.57 14.86 -2.38
N ASP A 56 20.51 14.00 -1.37
CA ASP A 56 19.74 12.76 -1.34
C ASP A 56 18.32 12.97 -0.80
N CYS A 57 17.99 14.22 -0.45
CA CYS A 57 16.69 14.63 0.02
C CYS A 57 16.06 15.65 -0.94
N ARG A 58 14.72 15.69 -0.96
CA ARG A 58 13.95 16.72 -1.68
C ARG A 58 12.77 17.14 -0.81
N GLY A 59 12.82 18.35 -0.29
CA GLY A 59 11.86 18.79 0.73
C GLY A 59 11.93 17.88 1.95
N SER A 60 10.78 17.33 2.38
CA SER A 60 10.67 16.40 3.51
C SER A 60 10.77 14.91 3.14
N CYS A 61 11.30 14.61 1.96
CA CYS A 61 11.43 13.25 1.45
C CYS A 61 12.89 12.83 1.28
N ILE A 62 13.18 11.58 1.64
CA ILE A 62 14.42 10.87 1.30
C ILE A 62 14.23 10.23 -0.08
N LYS A 63 15.23 10.34 -0.97
CA LYS A 63 15.19 9.69 -2.29
C LYS A 63 15.14 8.17 -2.16
N LEU A 64 14.29 7.54 -2.96
CA LEU A 64 14.19 6.08 -3.03
C LEU A 64 15.45 5.44 -3.62
N THR A 65 16.19 6.16 -4.48
CA THR A 65 17.48 5.68 -5.01
C THR A 65 18.50 5.53 -3.89
N TRP A 66 18.61 6.50 -2.99
CA TRP A 66 19.52 6.43 -1.85
C TRP A 66 19.21 5.24 -0.93
N LEU A 67 17.93 5.02 -0.61
CA LEU A 67 17.50 3.86 0.20
C LEU A 67 17.79 2.53 -0.49
N ARG A 68 17.66 2.47 -1.82
CA ARG A 68 17.96 1.27 -2.61
C ARG A 68 19.45 0.99 -2.62
N ASP A 69 20.26 2.00 -2.91
CA ASP A 69 21.72 1.89 -2.92
C ASP A 69 22.22 1.46 -1.55
N LEU A 70 21.72 2.08 -0.47
CA LEU A 70 22.05 1.68 0.89
C LEU A 70 21.69 0.21 1.15
N LYS A 71 20.46 -0.20 0.83
CA LYS A 71 19.97 -1.57 1.02
C LYS A 71 20.82 -2.61 0.26
N GLU A 72 21.24 -2.30 -0.95
CA GLU A 72 22.04 -3.20 -1.80
C GLU A 72 23.49 -3.33 -1.34
N ASN A 73 24.01 -2.33 -0.61
CA ASN A 73 25.38 -2.32 -0.09
C ASN A 73 25.50 -2.78 1.38
N LEU A 74 24.40 -3.18 2.03
CA LEU A 74 24.44 -3.72 3.39
C LEU A 74 24.90 -5.19 3.40
N GLU A 75 25.95 -5.48 4.15
CA GLU A 75 26.36 -6.86 4.45
C GLU A 75 25.52 -7.43 5.60
N LEU A 76 24.89 -8.59 5.39
CA LEU A 76 23.96 -9.19 6.35
C LEU A 76 24.68 -10.15 7.32
N THR A 77 25.54 -9.60 8.17
CA THR A 77 26.43 -10.36 9.05
C THR A 77 25.89 -10.60 10.46
N ASP A 78 25.00 -9.72 10.93
CA ASP A 78 24.47 -9.73 12.30
C ASP A 78 23.03 -9.16 12.35
N ASP A 79 22.36 -9.33 13.49
CA ASP A 79 20.97 -8.90 13.67
C ASP A 79 20.77 -7.40 13.43
N ILE A 80 21.75 -6.55 13.76
CA ILE A 80 21.65 -5.09 13.54
C ILE A 80 21.66 -4.81 12.04
N SER A 81 22.57 -5.43 11.29
CA SER A 81 22.64 -5.30 9.83
C SER A 81 21.36 -5.79 9.13
N ILE A 82 20.77 -6.90 9.61
CA ILE A 82 19.50 -7.44 9.11
C ILE A 82 18.36 -6.46 9.40
N GLN A 83 18.28 -5.93 10.61
CA GLN A 83 17.25 -4.93 10.93
C GLN A 83 17.40 -3.66 10.08
N ARG A 84 18.63 -3.18 9.83
CA ARG A 84 18.88 -2.05 8.93
C ARG A 84 18.36 -2.33 7.52
N TYR A 85 18.69 -3.50 6.98
CA TYR A 85 18.22 -3.94 5.67
C TYR A 85 16.68 -3.97 5.60
N VAL A 86 16.03 -4.54 6.63
CA VAL A 86 14.57 -4.60 6.70
C VAL A 86 13.97 -3.20 6.82
N ARG A 87 14.52 -2.30 7.65
CA ARG A 87 14.04 -0.91 7.73
C ARG A 87 14.15 -0.19 6.38
N CYS A 88 15.26 -0.36 5.65
CA CYS A 88 15.39 0.19 4.30
C CYS A 88 14.32 -0.39 3.36
N HIS A 89 14.09 -1.70 3.43
CA HIS A 89 13.07 -2.36 2.62
C HIS A 89 11.66 -1.84 2.93
N ILE A 90 11.31 -1.67 4.20
CA ILE A 90 10.01 -1.13 4.62
C ILE A 90 9.85 0.32 4.13
N MET A 91 10.88 1.16 4.27
CA MET A 91 10.83 2.54 3.74
C MET A 91 10.63 2.57 2.22
N LEU A 92 11.25 1.65 1.48
CA LEU A 92 11.03 1.50 0.04
C LEU A 92 9.57 1.08 -0.25
N LEU A 93 9.01 0.12 0.51
CA LEU A 93 7.61 -0.30 0.35
C LEU A 93 6.63 0.84 0.66
N ILE A 94 6.89 1.61 1.72
CA ILE A 94 6.11 2.79 2.09
C ILE A 94 6.11 3.80 0.95
N GLY A 95 7.28 4.15 0.41
CA GLY A 95 7.40 5.16 -0.63
C GLY A 95 7.01 4.73 -2.04
N THR A 96 6.82 3.44 -2.30
CA THR A 96 6.47 2.93 -3.64
C THR A 96 5.10 2.30 -3.73
N ILE A 97 4.74 1.45 -2.76
CA ILE A 97 3.52 0.63 -2.82
C ILE A 97 2.40 1.21 -1.96
N LEU A 98 2.71 1.71 -0.76
CA LEU A 98 1.68 2.08 0.23
C LEU A 98 1.28 3.55 0.16
N PHE A 99 2.26 4.44 0.04
CA PHE A 99 2.08 5.89 0.11
C PHE A 99 2.84 6.62 -1.01
N GLY A 100 3.01 5.96 -2.16
CA GLY A 100 3.69 6.51 -3.31
C GLY A 100 3.07 7.83 -3.76
N ASP A 101 3.91 8.85 -3.96
CA ASP A 101 3.48 10.12 -4.52
C ASP A 101 3.56 10.11 -6.06
N LYS A 102 3.14 11.21 -6.69
CA LYS A 102 3.16 11.35 -8.16
C LYS A 102 4.58 11.29 -8.75
N SER A 103 5.58 11.68 -7.96
CA SER A 103 6.97 11.69 -8.43
C SER A 103 7.58 10.30 -8.45
N GLY A 104 7.13 9.41 -7.57
CA GLY A 104 7.70 8.08 -7.38
C GLY A 104 9.20 8.11 -7.04
N ALA A 105 9.69 9.24 -6.54
CA ALA A 105 11.13 9.51 -6.40
C ALA A 105 11.61 9.50 -4.96
N GLY A 106 10.71 9.65 -3.98
CA GLY A 106 11.06 9.76 -2.58
C GLY A 106 9.99 9.22 -1.63
N VAL A 107 10.38 9.02 -0.39
CA VAL A 107 9.51 8.67 0.73
C VAL A 107 9.61 9.74 1.80
N HIS A 108 8.48 10.18 2.32
CA HIS A 108 8.48 11.20 3.36
C HIS A 108 9.12 10.65 4.63
N TRP A 109 10.05 11.41 5.23
CA TRP A 109 10.74 10.97 6.44
C TRP A 109 9.85 10.88 7.70
N LYS A 110 8.57 11.26 7.62
CA LYS A 110 7.64 11.20 8.75
C LYS A 110 7.39 9.77 9.23
N PHE A 111 7.66 8.78 8.38
CA PHE A 111 7.56 7.37 8.72
C PHE A 111 8.75 6.86 9.53
N LEU A 112 9.92 7.52 9.48
CA LEU A 112 11.13 7.04 10.18
C LEU A 112 10.91 6.77 11.67
N PRO A 113 10.28 7.66 12.46
CA PRO A 113 10.07 7.40 13.88
C PRO A 113 9.30 6.09 14.17
N LEU A 114 8.43 5.64 13.25
CA LEU A 114 7.66 4.40 13.38
C LEU A 114 8.52 3.14 13.21
N LEU A 115 9.70 3.28 12.61
CA LEU A 115 10.66 2.19 12.38
C LEU A 115 11.69 2.07 13.50
N ARG A 116 11.69 2.98 14.48
CA ARG A 116 12.69 3.02 15.55
C ARG A 116 12.66 1.74 16.37
N ASP A 117 11.51 1.44 16.96
CA ASP A 117 11.29 0.16 17.64
C ASP A 117 10.88 -0.90 16.62
N PHE A 118 11.84 -1.78 16.31
CA PHE A 118 11.67 -2.79 15.28
C PHE A 118 10.53 -3.77 15.58
N VAL A 119 10.33 -4.12 16.85
CA VAL A 119 9.32 -5.11 17.27
C VAL A 119 7.92 -4.51 17.12
N SER A 120 7.78 -3.20 17.36
CA SER A 120 6.51 -2.49 17.25
C SER A 120 6.07 -2.21 15.82
N ILE A 121 6.96 -2.33 14.82
CA ILE A 121 6.60 -2.03 13.41
C ILE A 121 5.39 -2.85 12.95
N GLY A 122 5.33 -4.13 13.31
CA GLY A 122 4.23 -5.03 12.92
C GLY A 122 2.90 -4.75 13.62
N GLN A 123 2.91 -3.94 14.69
CA GLN A 123 1.73 -3.66 15.51
C GLN A 123 0.90 -2.48 14.98
N TYR A 124 1.44 -1.72 14.03
CA TYR A 124 0.70 -0.64 13.38
C TYR A 124 -0.29 -1.18 12.35
N SER A 125 -1.45 -0.55 12.25
CA SER A 125 -2.45 -0.81 11.23
C SER A 125 -2.06 -0.19 9.88
N TRP A 126 -0.99 -0.71 9.28
CA TRP A 126 -0.47 -0.28 7.97
C TRP A 126 -1.51 -0.40 6.86
N GLY A 127 -2.37 -1.43 6.95
CA GLY A 127 -3.46 -1.66 6.01
C GLY A 127 -4.54 -0.58 6.10
N ALA A 128 -4.98 -0.21 7.30
CA ALA A 128 -5.95 0.88 7.46
C ALA A 128 -5.36 2.23 7.02
N ALA A 129 -4.09 2.48 7.34
CA ALA A 129 -3.40 3.69 6.91
C ALA A 129 -3.27 3.78 5.37
N CYS A 130 -2.91 2.67 4.73
CA CYS A 130 -2.86 2.54 3.27
C CYS A 130 -4.24 2.81 2.65
N LEU A 131 -5.31 2.25 3.23
CA LEU A 131 -6.68 2.44 2.75
C LEU A 131 -7.15 3.90 2.91
N ALA A 132 -6.85 4.54 4.04
CA ALA A 132 -7.13 5.96 4.26
C ALA A 132 -6.48 6.81 3.16
N TYR A 133 -5.21 6.55 2.87
CA TYR A 133 -4.48 7.28 1.84
C TYR A 133 -5.05 7.03 0.44
N LEU A 134 -5.46 5.79 0.13
CA LEU A 134 -6.15 5.45 -1.13
C LEU A 134 -7.45 6.24 -1.29
N TYR A 135 -8.31 6.24 -0.27
CA TYR A 135 -9.58 6.99 -0.31
C TYR A 135 -9.34 8.47 -0.55
N ARG A 136 -8.38 9.06 0.16
CA ARG A 136 -7.99 10.46 -0.04
C ARG A 136 -7.47 10.71 -1.45
N ALA A 137 -6.61 9.84 -1.97
CA ALA A 137 -6.05 9.96 -3.32
C ALA A 137 -7.13 9.88 -4.40
N LEU A 138 -8.03 8.92 -4.30
CA LEU A 138 -9.20 8.80 -5.19
C LEU A 138 -10.08 10.05 -5.10
N CYS A 139 -10.35 10.58 -3.91
CA CYS A 139 -11.11 11.84 -3.73
C CYS A 139 -10.45 13.03 -4.42
N ARG A 140 -9.12 13.09 -4.45
CA ARG A 140 -8.40 14.13 -5.19
C ARG A 140 -8.49 13.90 -6.69
N ALA A 141 -8.38 12.65 -7.13
CA ALA A 141 -8.41 12.27 -8.54
C ALA A 141 -9.76 12.50 -9.22
N SER A 142 -10.90 12.46 -8.51
CA SER A 142 -12.21 12.82 -9.11
C SER A 142 -12.40 14.30 -9.40
N ARG A 143 -11.53 15.18 -8.92
CA ARG A 143 -11.66 16.62 -9.18
C ARG A 143 -11.36 16.88 -10.66
N TYR A 144 -12.21 17.69 -11.31
CA TYR A 144 -12.16 17.95 -12.75
C TYR A 144 -10.80 18.49 -13.26
N ASN A 145 -10.01 19.12 -12.41
CA ASN A 145 -8.71 19.70 -12.74
C ASN A 145 -7.53 18.78 -12.42
N CYS A 146 -7.77 17.59 -11.85
CA CYS A 146 -6.71 16.65 -11.52
C CYS A 146 -6.29 15.86 -12.76
N LYS A 147 -4.99 15.87 -13.06
CA LYS A 147 -4.42 15.19 -14.24
C LYS A 147 -3.69 13.88 -13.91
N GLU A 148 -3.40 13.65 -12.63
CA GLU A 148 -2.58 12.55 -12.14
C GLU A 148 -3.10 12.08 -10.78
N ILE A 149 -3.05 10.77 -10.57
CA ILE A 149 -3.42 10.13 -9.32
C ILE A 149 -2.16 9.70 -8.55
N ASP A 150 -2.20 9.84 -7.23
CA ASP A 150 -1.18 9.37 -6.29
C ASP A 150 -1.72 8.21 -5.41
N GLY A 151 -0.93 7.73 -4.47
CA GLY A 151 -1.33 6.71 -3.50
C GLY A 151 -1.05 5.27 -3.93
N PRO A 152 -1.66 4.29 -3.24
CA PRO A 152 -1.35 2.87 -3.42
C PRO A 152 -2.03 2.34 -4.70
N LEU A 153 -1.54 2.78 -5.86
CA LEU A 153 -2.06 2.37 -7.17
C LEU A 153 -1.89 0.86 -7.40
N THR A 154 -0.86 0.27 -6.80
CA THR A 154 -0.65 -1.18 -6.80
C THR A 154 -1.83 -1.92 -6.14
N LEU A 155 -2.34 -1.42 -5.01
CA LEU A 155 -3.53 -1.98 -4.35
C LEU A 155 -4.75 -1.85 -5.26
N LEU A 156 -5.00 -0.65 -5.80
CA LEU A 156 -6.14 -0.39 -6.69
C LEU A 156 -6.10 -1.26 -7.95
N LEU A 157 -4.92 -1.46 -8.53
CA LEU A 157 -4.72 -2.29 -9.72
C LEU A 157 -5.00 -3.76 -9.43
N TYR A 158 -4.39 -4.34 -8.39
CA TYR A 158 -4.62 -5.74 -8.04
C TYR A 158 -6.05 -6.00 -7.59
N TRP A 159 -6.65 -5.04 -6.87
CA TRP A 159 -8.06 -5.07 -6.54
C TRP A 159 -8.91 -5.17 -7.80
N ALA A 160 -8.66 -4.31 -8.80
CA ALA A 160 -9.39 -4.36 -10.06
C ALA A 160 -9.20 -5.71 -10.77
N TRP A 161 -8.01 -6.32 -10.73
CA TRP A 161 -7.77 -7.63 -11.34
C TRP A 161 -8.51 -8.77 -10.64
N ILE A 162 -8.59 -8.74 -9.32
CA ILE A 162 -9.31 -9.76 -8.54
C ILE A 162 -10.83 -9.59 -8.69
N ARG A 163 -11.31 -8.35 -8.64
CA ARG A 163 -12.73 -8.02 -8.69
C ARG A 163 -13.31 -8.05 -10.11
N LEU A 164 -12.48 -7.78 -11.13
CA LEU A 164 -12.84 -7.82 -12.55
C LEU A 164 -11.91 -8.76 -13.33
N PRO A 165 -12.06 -10.09 -13.19
CA PRO A 165 -11.16 -11.07 -13.82
C PRO A 165 -11.05 -10.93 -15.34
N TYR A 166 -12.09 -10.43 -16.01
CA TYR A 166 -12.08 -10.14 -17.45
C TYR A 166 -10.97 -9.13 -17.84
N LEU A 167 -10.64 -8.20 -16.94
CA LEU A 167 -9.58 -7.22 -17.12
C LEU A 167 -8.23 -7.75 -16.65
N SER A 168 -8.16 -8.83 -15.89
CA SER A 168 -6.91 -9.33 -15.31
C SER A 168 -6.01 -10.04 -16.35
N PRO A 169 -4.68 -9.96 -16.18
CA PRO A 169 -3.78 -10.87 -16.86
C PRO A 169 -3.85 -12.25 -16.21
N LEU A 170 -3.42 -13.29 -16.93
CA LEU A 170 -3.38 -14.64 -16.36
C LEU A 170 -2.45 -14.66 -15.13
N PRO A 171 -2.91 -15.17 -13.97
CA PRO A 171 -2.06 -15.28 -12.79
C PRO A 171 -0.94 -16.28 -13.05
N ARG A 172 0.28 -15.92 -12.66
CA ARG A 172 1.47 -16.78 -12.82
C ARG A 172 1.62 -17.75 -11.65
N GLU A 173 1.33 -17.27 -10.44
CA GLU A 173 1.42 -18.05 -9.20
C GLU A 173 0.07 -18.03 -8.47
N PRO A 174 -0.93 -18.80 -8.92
CA PRO A 174 -2.30 -18.71 -8.41
C PRO A 174 -2.44 -19.07 -6.91
N ARG A 175 -1.50 -19.85 -6.37
CA ARG A 175 -1.42 -20.25 -4.96
C ARG A 175 -0.33 -19.51 -4.21
N SER A 176 -0.32 -18.18 -4.31
CA SER A 176 0.62 -17.32 -3.57
C SER A 176 -0.11 -16.35 -2.65
N PHE A 177 0.51 -16.07 -1.51
CA PHE A 177 0.12 -15.03 -0.56
C PHE A 177 1.29 -14.03 -0.38
N SER A 178 1.05 -12.73 -0.25
CA SER A 178 -0.24 -12.02 -0.44
C SER A 178 -0.78 -12.15 -1.87
N LEU A 179 -2.07 -11.87 -2.10
CA LEU A 179 -2.67 -12.12 -3.42
C LEU A 179 -2.02 -11.30 -4.55
N ALA A 180 -1.39 -10.17 -4.24
CA ALA A 180 -0.58 -9.40 -5.18
C ALA A 180 0.53 -10.24 -5.84
N ASN A 181 1.08 -11.24 -5.13
CA ASN A 181 2.15 -12.10 -5.64
C ASN A 181 1.71 -12.98 -6.82
N ARG A 182 0.40 -13.18 -7.05
CA ARG A 182 -0.14 -13.93 -8.19
C ARG A 182 0.32 -13.36 -9.53
N TRP A 183 0.62 -12.07 -9.58
CA TRP A 183 1.07 -11.36 -10.77
C TRP A 183 2.49 -10.79 -10.60
N ARG A 184 3.29 -11.39 -9.73
CA ARG A 184 4.70 -11.01 -9.56
C ARG A 184 5.44 -11.03 -10.90
N ASN A 185 6.26 -10.01 -11.12
CA ASN A 185 7.04 -9.81 -12.35
C ASN A 185 6.17 -9.66 -13.62
N TRP A 186 4.88 -9.32 -13.49
CA TRP A 186 4.06 -9.02 -14.66
C TRP A 186 4.69 -7.85 -15.43
N GLU A 187 5.07 -8.09 -16.69
CA GLU A 187 5.68 -7.10 -17.56
C GLU A 187 4.61 -6.44 -18.43
N ARG A 188 4.74 -5.12 -18.66
CA ARG A 188 3.87 -4.34 -19.56
C ARG A 188 3.80 -4.87 -21.01
N GLY A 189 4.61 -5.87 -21.37
CA GLY A 189 4.61 -6.55 -22.65
C GLY A 189 3.33 -7.35 -22.92
N ASP A 190 2.51 -7.61 -21.91
CA ASP A 190 1.22 -8.27 -22.06
C ASP A 190 0.21 -7.33 -22.76
N ARG A 191 0.06 -7.52 -24.07
CA ARG A 191 -0.58 -6.58 -25.01
C ARG A 191 -2.08 -6.38 -24.79
N ARG A 192 -2.70 -7.11 -23.86
CA ARG A 192 -4.17 -7.14 -23.65
C ARG A 192 -4.75 -5.76 -23.37
N TYR A 193 -4.09 -4.95 -22.53
CA TYR A 193 -4.55 -3.59 -22.21
C TYR A 193 -4.44 -2.60 -23.37
N ARG A 194 -3.57 -2.85 -24.35
CA ARG A 194 -3.44 -1.99 -25.54
C ARG A 194 -4.71 -1.97 -26.39
N TYR A 195 -5.52 -3.03 -26.28
CA TYR A 195 -6.79 -3.17 -27.01
C TYR A 195 -8.02 -2.78 -26.17
N LEU A 196 -7.85 -2.56 -24.86
CA LEU A 196 -8.94 -2.15 -23.96
C LEU A 196 -9.18 -0.64 -24.06
N LYS A 197 -10.31 -0.27 -24.67
CA LYS A 197 -10.88 1.09 -24.65
C LYS A 197 -11.73 1.34 -23.41
N LEU A 198 -12.00 2.62 -23.12
CA LEU A 198 -12.90 3.08 -22.03
C LEU A 198 -14.25 2.33 -21.98
N ALA A 199 -14.82 2.00 -23.14
CA ALA A 199 -16.08 1.25 -23.21
C ALA A 199 -16.00 -0.13 -22.54
N HIS A 200 -14.86 -0.83 -22.62
CA HIS A 200 -14.69 -2.13 -21.96
C HIS A 200 -14.65 -1.99 -20.45
N PHE A 201 -13.98 -0.95 -19.94
CA PHE A 201 -13.94 -0.66 -18.51
C PHE A 201 -15.34 -0.28 -18.01
N ARG A 202 -16.06 0.59 -18.72
CA ARG A 202 -17.46 0.94 -18.39
C ARG A 202 -18.34 -0.30 -18.31
N LYS A 203 -18.34 -1.12 -19.36
CA LYS A 203 -19.08 -2.38 -19.37
C LYS A 203 -18.73 -3.29 -18.19
N ALA A 204 -17.43 -3.45 -17.90
CA ALA A 204 -16.99 -4.28 -16.78
C ALA A 204 -17.47 -3.75 -15.42
N PHE A 205 -17.57 -2.42 -15.27
CA PHE A 205 -18.16 -1.81 -14.09
C PHE A 205 -19.68 -1.98 -14.09
N ASP A 206 -20.38 -1.76 -15.20
CA ASP A 206 -21.84 -1.91 -15.30
C ASP A 206 -22.33 -3.33 -14.95
N GLU A 207 -21.51 -4.35 -15.23
CA GLU A 207 -21.78 -5.77 -14.92
C GLU A 207 -21.15 -6.22 -13.58
N PHE A 208 -20.54 -5.32 -12.81
CA PHE A 208 -19.85 -5.67 -11.57
C PHE A 208 -20.85 -6.08 -10.48
N VAL A 209 -20.61 -7.26 -9.90
CA VAL A 209 -21.30 -7.74 -8.70
C VAL A 209 -20.27 -7.99 -7.63
N TRP A 210 -20.46 -7.37 -6.45
CA TRP A 210 -19.58 -7.61 -5.32
C TRP A 210 -19.82 -9.01 -4.74
N VAL A 211 -18.74 -9.76 -4.54
CA VAL A 211 -18.77 -11.11 -3.96
C VAL A 211 -17.59 -11.21 -2.99
N ALA A 212 -17.81 -11.74 -1.78
CA ALA A 212 -16.73 -11.97 -0.82
C ALA A 212 -15.62 -12.86 -1.40
N TYR A 213 -14.43 -12.86 -0.80
CA TYR A 213 -13.36 -13.79 -1.18
C TYR A 213 -13.72 -15.22 -0.76
N ALA A 214 -14.58 -15.87 -1.55
CA ALA A 214 -15.00 -17.24 -1.35
C ALA A 214 -13.93 -18.24 -1.81
N VAL A 215 -14.08 -19.49 -1.35
CA VAL A 215 -13.15 -20.62 -1.55
C VAL A 215 -12.89 -20.91 -3.04
N ASP A 216 -13.81 -20.54 -3.91
CA ASP A 216 -13.68 -20.66 -5.37
C ASP A 216 -12.67 -19.67 -5.99
N ARG A 217 -12.38 -18.54 -5.31
CA ARG A 217 -11.46 -17.49 -5.80
C ARG A 217 -10.13 -17.45 -5.05
N VAL A 218 -10.13 -17.83 -3.77
CA VAL A 218 -8.94 -17.88 -2.93
C VAL A 218 -8.96 -19.15 -2.10
N ASP A 219 -7.90 -19.96 -2.25
CA ASP A 219 -7.68 -21.14 -1.41
C ASP A 219 -7.42 -20.69 0.03
N PRO A 220 -8.30 -20.99 1.01
CA PRO A 220 -8.14 -20.51 2.38
C PRO A 220 -6.83 -20.98 3.03
N ASN A 221 -6.26 -22.10 2.56
CA ASN A 221 -5.04 -22.65 3.12
C ASN A 221 -3.78 -21.82 2.81
N ILE A 222 -3.86 -20.87 1.86
CA ILE A 222 -2.73 -19.99 1.55
C ILE A 222 -2.72 -18.72 2.40
N ILE A 223 -3.83 -18.40 3.08
CA ILE A 223 -3.94 -17.19 3.90
C ILE A 223 -3.46 -17.51 5.32
N PRO A 224 -2.45 -16.78 5.84
CA PRO A 224 -1.97 -16.98 7.20
C PRO A 224 -3.09 -16.75 8.24
N PRO A 225 -3.19 -17.58 9.30
CA PRO A 225 -4.23 -17.44 10.32
C PRO A 225 -4.28 -16.05 10.97
N GLU A 226 -3.13 -15.40 11.12
CA GLU A 226 -2.99 -14.08 11.74
C GLU A 226 -3.73 -12.99 10.96
N ILE A 227 -3.87 -13.17 9.63
CA ILE A 227 -4.63 -12.26 8.78
C ILE A 227 -6.14 -12.43 9.03
N TYR A 228 -6.61 -13.69 9.15
CA TYR A 228 -8.01 -13.97 9.45
C TYR A 228 -8.46 -13.53 10.84
N MET A 229 -7.54 -13.48 11.82
CA MET A 229 -7.83 -12.95 13.15
C MET A 229 -8.33 -11.50 13.12
N GLN A 230 -8.01 -10.74 12.08
CA GLN A 230 -8.41 -9.35 11.91
C GLN A 230 -9.74 -9.19 11.14
N SER A 231 -10.37 -10.30 10.74
CA SER A 231 -11.58 -10.25 9.90
C SER A 231 -12.76 -9.53 10.55
N VAL A 232 -12.79 -9.47 11.88
CA VAL A 232 -13.81 -8.74 12.66
C VAL A 232 -13.86 -7.24 12.35
N VAL A 233 -12.73 -6.62 12.01
CA VAL A 233 -12.69 -5.18 11.68
C VAL A 233 -12.97 -4.89 10.21
N TRP A 234 -12.98 -5.90 9.34
CA TRP A 234 -13.13 -5.71 7.89
C TRP A 234 -14.50 -5.20 7.45
N SER A 235 -15.53 -5.36 8.29
CA SER A 235 -16.86 -4.79 8.06
C SER A 235 -17.20 -3.65 9.04
N ALA A 236 -16.26 -3.24 9.88
CA ALA A 236 -16.51 -2.22 10.89
C ALA A 236 -16.53 -0.80 10.27
N THR A 237 -17.54 -0.01 10.63
CA THR A 237 -17.60 1.43 10.27
C THR A 237 -16.75 2.21 11.26
N VAL A 238 -15.48 2.43 10.92
CA VAL A 238 -14.48 3.06 11.79
C VAL A 238 -13.67 4.12 11.04
N PRO A 239 -13.08 5.10 11.75
CA PRO A 239 -12.11 6.00 11.13
C PRO A 239 -10.82 5.24 10.80
N LEU A 240 -10.35 5.43 9.58
CA LEU A 240 -9.05 5.00 9.08
C LEU A 240 -8.07 6.16 9.25
N VAL A 241 -6.95 5.93 9.94
CA VAL A 241 -6.02 6.99 10.35
C VAL A 241 -4.63 6.75 9.78
N SER A 242 -4.10 7.76 9.09
CA SER A 242 -2.72 7.84 8.59
C SER A 242 -2.20 9.27 8.70
N PHE A 243 -1.53 9.60 9.80
CA PHE A 243 -1.10 10.97 10.12
C PHE A 243 -2.25 11.98 9.96
N GLU A 244 -2.09 12.97 9.08
CA GLU A 244 -3.09 14.00 8.75
C GLU A 244 -4.27 13.47 7.92
N CYS A 245 -4.20 12.25 7.41
CA CYS A 245 -5.23 11.63 6.60
C CYS A 245 -6.18 10.81 7.48
N ILE A 246 -7.39 11.33 7.67
CA ILE A 246 -8.49 10.65 8.36
C ILE A 246 -9.63 10.47 7.36
N GLU A 247 -10.04 9.22 7.15
CA GLU A 247 -11.15 8.84 6.26
C GLU A 247 -12.08 7.85 6.97
N TRP A 248 -13.34 7.77 6.56
CA TRP A 248 -14.27 6.77 7.10
C TRP A 248 -14.24 5.50 6.26
N HIS A 249 -14.20 4.34 6.93
CA HIS A 249 -14.31 3.05 6.26
C HIS A 249 -15.72 2.84 5.70
N ALA A 250 -15.84 2.63 4.39
CA ALA A 250 -17.11 2.57 3.67
C ALA A 250 -17.75 1.17 3.72
N THR A 251 -18.16 0.70 4.89
CA THR A 251 -18.73 -0.65 5.08
C THR A 251 -20.25 -0.72 4.95
N ASP A 252 -20.91 0.44 4.91
CA ASP A 252 -22.34 0.64 4.80
C ASP A 252 -22.92 0.30 3.41
N ARG A 253 -22.11 -0.20 2.48
CA ARG A 253 -22.45 -0.26 1.04
C ARG A 253 -22.40 -1.65 0.42
N PHE A 254 -22.27 -2.69 1.26
CA PHE A 254 -22.26 -4.11 0.85
C PHE A 254 -23.39 -4.92 1.53
N ARG A 255 -24.40 -4.25 2.08
CA ARG A 255 -25.58 -4.86 2.71
C ARG A 255 -26.84 -4.63 1.89
#